data_AF-A0A352KIY2-F1
#
_entry.id   AF-A0A352KIY2-F1
#
_cell.length_a   1.000
_cell.length_b   1.000
_cell.length_c   1.000
_cell.angle_alpha   90.00
_cell.angle_beta   90.00
_cell.angle_gamma   90.00
#
_symmetry.space_group_name_H-M   'P 1'
#
loop_
_entity.id
_entity.type
_entity.pdbx_description
1 polymer ?
#
loop_
_entity_poly.entity_id
_entity_poly.type
_entity_poly.pdbx_seq_one_letter_code
_entity_poly.pdbx_strand_id
1 'polypeptide(L)'
;ADSLQSGQAASPIAAPIPVSSAQEIHVDFPSTQTHIFVAQLGMAMNDPDYFPLYVGNHVLGGGGFISRLMEEVRSKRGLSYSVYSYFQPMQQTGPFLVGL
;
A
#
# COMPACT_ATOMS: atom_id res chain seq x y z
N ALA A 1 8.11 37.44 -13.36
CA ALA A 1 7.20 36.27 -13.29
C ALA A 1 6.15 36.52 -12.21
N ASP A 2 5.70 37.78 -12.07
CA ASP A 2 5.15 38.31 -10.81
C ASP A 2 3.66 38.66 -10.89
N SER A 3 2.91 37.98 -11.76
CA SER A 3 1.52 38.34 -12.06
C SER A 3 0.49 37.34 -11.56
N LEU A 4 0.85 36.38 -10.70
CA LEU A 4 -0.12 35.46 -10.12
C LEU A 4 -0.52 35.94 -8.73
N GLN A 5 -1.82 36.20 -8.53
CA GLN A 5 -2.38 36.43 -7.20
C GLN A 5 -2.13 35.19 -6.33
N SER A 6 -1.66 35.40 -5.10
CA SER A 6 -1.51 34.33 -4.14
C SER A 6 -2.87 33.74 -3.79
N GLY A 7 -3.03 32.43 -4.00
CA GLY A 7 -4.22 31.70 -3.57
C GLY A 7 -4.28 31.51 -2.06
N GLN A 8 -5.45 31.16 -1.55
CA GLN A 8 -5.60 30.69 -0.17
C GLN A 8 -5.24 29.20 -0.09
N ALA A 9 -4.50 28.82 0.96
CA ALA A 9 -4.22 27.43 1.24
C ALA A 9 -5.52 26.66 1.52
N ALA A 10 -5.60 25.41 1.06
CA ALA A 10 -6.71 24.53 1.38
C ALA A 10 -6.73 24.22 2.90
N SER A 11 -7.92 23.98 3.44
CA SER A 11 -8.07 23.52 4.82
C SER A 11 -7.33 22.19 5.04
N PRO A 12 -6.76 21.95 6.22
CA PRO A 12 -6.07 20.70 6.52
C PRO A 12 -6.98 19.47 6.36
N ILE A 13 -6.45 18.40 5.75
CA ILE A 13 -7.12 17.10 5.69
C ILE A 13 -7.00 16.43 7.06
N ALA A 14 -8.12 15.90 7.57
CA ALA A 14 -8.16 15.17 8.83
C ALA A 14 -7.39 13.84 8.75
N ALA A 15 -6.73 13.45 9.84
CA ALA A 15 -6.05 12.17 9.93
C ALA A 15 -7.05 10.99 9.81
N PRO A 16 -6.66 9.87 9.18
CA PRO A 16 -7.51 8.69 9.09
C PRO A 16 -7.71 8.06 10.47
N ILE A 17 -8.87 7.42 10.66
CA ILE A 17 -9.18 6.68 11.88
C ILE A 17 -8.54 5.29 11.77
N PRO A 18 -7.66 4.88 12.71
CA PRO A 18 -7.10 3.54 12.69
C PRO A 18 -8.17 2.46 12.84
N VAL A 19 -7.99 1.35 12.14
CA VAL A 19 -8.84 0.17 12.31
C VAL A 19 -8.49 -0.49 13.64
N SER A 20 -9.48 -0.67 14.52
CA SER A 20 -9.26 -1.19 15.88
C SER A 20 -9.10 -2.71 15.98
N SER A 21 -9.48 -3.44 14.93
CA SER A 21 -9.39 -4.90 14.86
C SER A 21 -9.32 -5.37 13.40
N ALA A 22 -8.76 -6.56 13.17
CA ALA A 22 -8.77 -7.15 11.83
C ALA A 22 -10.21 -7.41 11.37
N GLN A 23 -10.50 -7.08 10.11
CA GLN A 23 -11.77 -7.37 9.48
C GLN A 23 -11.54 -8.20 8.23
N GLU A 24 -12.36 -9.23 8.06
CA GLU A 24 -12.44 -10.00 6.84
C GLU A 24 -13.67 -9.54 6.06
N ILE A 25 -13.46 -9.10 4.83
CA ILE A 25 -14.52 -8.64 3.93
C ILE A 25 -14.49 -9.55 2.72
N HIS A 26 -15.57 -10.31 2.54
CA HIS A 26 -15.77 -11.12 1.34
C HIS A 26 -16.79 -10.44 0.43
N VAL A 27 -16.45 -10.33 -0.85
CA VAL A 27 -17.35 -9.83 -1.89
C VAL A 27 -17.50 -10.92 -2.93
N ASP A 28 -18.69 -11.49 -3.02
CA ASP A 28 -19.00 -12.54 -4.00
C ASP A 28 -18.84 -12.00 -5.43
N PHE A 29 -18.10 -12.75 -6.25
CA PHE A 29 -17.89 -12.41 -7.65
C PHE A 29 -17.77 -13.68 -8.49
N PRO A 30 -18.49 -13.81 -9.63
CA PRO A 30 -18.49 -15.02 -10.44
C PRO A 30 -17.21 -15.13 -11.28
N SER A 31 -16.13 -15.59 -10.65
CA SER A 31 -14.80 -15.76 -11.24
C SER A 31 -14.17 -17.09 -10.81
N THR A 32 -13.28 -17.62 -11.64
CA THR A 32 -12.44 -18.79 -11.31
C THR A 32 -11.18 -18.41 -10.53
N GLN A 33 -10.89 -17.12 -10.40
CA GLN A 33 -9.78 -16.56 -9.62
C GLN A 33 -10.30 -15.64 -8.52
N THR A 34 -9.67 -15.69 -7.34
CA THR A 34 -9.91 -14.80 -6.21
C THR A 34 -8.85 -13.71 -6.18
N HIS A 35 -9.26 -12.45 -6.00
CA HIS A 35 -8.36 -11.36 -5.64
C HIS A 35 -8.29 -11.25 -4.12
N ILE A 36 -7.08 -11.26 -3.56
CA ILE A 36 -6.88 -11.16 -2.11
C ILE A 36 -6.14 -9.86 -1.82
N PHE A 37 -6.71 -9.05 -0.94
CA PHE A 37 -6.10 -7.82 -0.46
C PHE A 37 -5.98 -7.86 1.06
N VAL A 38 -4.81 -7.51 1.56
CA VAL A 38 -4.56 -7.28 3.00
C VAL A 38 -4.00 -5.87 3.12
N ALA A 39 -4.62 -5.03 3.97
CA ALA A 39 -4.22 -3.64 4.10
C ALA A 39 -4.33 -3.13 5.53
N GLN A 40 -3.57 -2.08 5.81
CA GLN A 40 -3.62 -1.30 7.05
C GLN A 40 -3.17 0.14 6.78
N LEU A 41 -3.27 1.01 7.78
CA LEU A 41 -2.60 2.30 7.72
C LEU A 41 -1.08 2.08 7.64
N GLY A 42 -0.44 2.72 6.68
CA GLY A 42 0.99 2.68 6.42
C GLY A 42 1.66 3.96 6.92
N MET A 43 2.16 4.76 5.98
CA MET A 43 2.92 6.00 6.27
C MET A 43 2.34 7.22 5.56
N ALA A 44 2.59 8.39 6.12
CA ALA A 44 2.35 9.67 5.45
C ALA A 44 3.54 10.04 4.54
N MET A 45 3.35 11.00 3.64
CA MET A 45 4.42 11.45 2.73
C MET A 45 5.62 12.08 3.47
N ASN A 46 5.39 12.67 4.64
CA ASN A 46 6.40 13.32 5.47
C ASN A 46 6.84 12.46 6.67
N ASP A 47 6.55 11.16 6.64
CA ASP A 47 6.94 10.23 7.71
C ASP A 47 8.47 10.13 7.80
N PRO A 48 9.07 10.25 9.01
CA PRO A 48 10.52 10.12 9.16
C PRO A 48 11.06 8.74 8.72
N ASP A 49 10.22 7.71 8.78
CA ASP A 49 10.59 6.34 8.39
C ASP A 49 10.31 6.05 6.92
N TYR A 50 10.02 7.07 6.09
CA TYR A 50 9.69 6.89 4.68
C TYR A 50 10.70 6.01 3.93
N PHE A 51 12.00 6.36 4.01
CA PHE A 51 13.04 5.62 3.30
C PHE A 51 13.27 4.22 3.87
N PRO A 52 13.38 4.03 5.20
CA PRO A 52 13.40 2.69 5.79
C PRO A 52 12.24 1.80 5.33
N LEU A 53 11.01 2.30 5.38
CA LEU A 53 9.80 1.55 4.97
C LEU A 53 9.78 1.28 3.47
N TYR A 54 10.18 2.25 2.65
CA TYR A 54 10.26 2.09 1.19
C TYR A 54 11.25 0.98 0.80
N VAL A 55 12.47 1.02 1.36
CA VAL A 55 13.50 0.01 1.09
C VAL A 55 13.11 -1.36 1.67
N GLY A 56 12.54 -1.39 2.88
CA GLY A 56 12.02 -2.62 3.47
C GLY A 56 10.91 -3.26 2.61
N ASN A 57 10.00 -2.45 2.07
CA ASN A 57 8.96 -2.93 1.17
C ASN A 57 9.54 -3.53 -0.12
N HIS A 58 10.63 -2.97 -0.64
CA HIS A 58 11.30 -3.54 -1.82
C HIS A 58 11.71 -5.00 -1.59
N VAL A 59 12.25 -5.32 -0.40
CA VAL A 59 12.60 -6.70 -0.03
C VAL A 59 11.35 -7.57 0.17
N LEU A 60 10.29 -7.02 0.77
CA LEU A 60 9.07 -7.77 1.06
C LEU A 60 8.31 -8.17 -0.21
N GLY A 61 7.89 -7.20 -1.01
CA GLY A 61 6.99 -7.42 -2.15
C GLY A 61 7.05 -6.35 -3.25
N GLY A 62 7.85 -5.30 -3.07
CA GLY A 62 8.03 -4.23 -4.07
C GLY A 62 9.16 -4.48 -5.07
N GLY A 63 10.03 -5.46 -4.82
CA GLY A 63 11.22 -5.77 -5.64
C GLY A 63 10.96 -6.70 -6.83
N GLY A 64 9.70 -6.94 -7.20
CA GLY A 64 9.35 -7.85 -8.29
C GLY A 64 9.78 -9.29 -7.99
N PHE A 65 10.35 -9.99 -8.98
CA PHE A 65 10.66 -11.43 -8.91
C PHE A 65 11.63 -11.84 -7.81
N ILE A 66 12.42 -10.92 -7.26
CA ILE A 66 13.39 -11.22 -6.19
C ILE A 66 12.84 -10.92 -4.78
N SER A 67 11.60 -10.41 -4.69
CA SER A 67 10.97 -10.13 -3.40
C SER A 67 10.56 -11.41 -2.67
N ARG A 68 10.47 -11.34 -1.34
CA ARG A 68 10.09 -12.50 -0.50
C ARG A 68 8.72 -13.05 -0.89
N LEU A 69 7.74 -12.18 -1.15
CA LEU A 69 6.40 -12.60 -1.54
C LEU A 69 6.40 -13.33 -2.88
N MET A 70 7.07 -12.79 -3.90
CA MET A 70 7.16 -13.45 -5.20
C MET A 70 7.90 -14.78 -5.12
N GLU A 71 8.95 -14.86 -4.32
CA GLU A 71 9.67 -16.11 -4.10
C GLU A 71 8.78 -17.18 -3.42
N GLU A 72 8.11 -16.82 -2.32
CA GLU A 72 7.33 -17.79 -1.55
C GLU A 72 6.03 -18.19 -2.26
N VAL A 73 5.27 -17.24 -2.79
CA VAL A 73 3.93 -17.51 -3.35
C VAL A 73 4.03 -18.01 -4.79
N ARG A 74 4.84 -17.34 -5.62
CA ARG A 74 4.95 -17.65 -7.06
C ARG A 74 6.02 -18.69 -7.33
N SER A 75 7.29 -18.43 -6.99
CA SER A 75 8.40 -19.29 -7.41
C SER A 75 8.37 -20.67 -6.75
N LYS A 76 8.21 -20.72 -5.42
CA LYS A 76 8.25 -21.99 -4.67
C LYS A 76 6.96 -22.80 -4.75
N ARG A 77 5.80 -22.14 -4.83
CA ARG A 77 4.48 -22.79 -4.68
C ARG A 77 3.56 -22.66 -5.88
N GLY A 78 3.84 -21.75 -6.82
CA GLY A 78 3.02 -21.58 -8.02
C GLY A 78 1.58 -21.16 -7.75
N LEU A 79 1.29 -20.47 -6.65
CA LEU A 79 -0.08 -20.18 -6.20
C LEU A 79 -0.72 -18.96 -6.87
N SER A 80 0.08 -17.97 -7.26
CA SER A 80 -0.37 -16.82 -8.02
C SER A 80 0.68 -16.42 -9.05
N TYR A 81 0.22 -15.81 -10.14
CA TYR A 81 1.11 -15.19 -11.12
C TYR A 81 1.77 -13.93 -10.58
N SER A 82 1.04 -13.14 -9.78
CA SER A 82 1.48 -11.86 -9.22
C SER A 82 1.17 -11.81 -7.74
N VAL A 83 2.16 -11.38 -6.95
CA VAL A 83 1.95 -10.95 -5.57
C VAL A 83 2.86 -9.76 -5.31
N TYR A 84 2.35 -8.74 -4.63
CA TYR A 84 3.08 -7.50 -4.42
C TYR A 84 2.71 -6.86 -3.09
N SER A 85 3.55 -5.93 -2.64
CA SER A 85 3.24 -5.04 -1.55
C SER A 85 3.71 -3.62 -1.85
N TYR A 86 2.97 -2.63 -1.39
CA TYR A 86 3.36 -1.23 -1.53
C TYR A 86 2.77 -0.34 -0.42
N PHE A 87 3.49 0.74 -0.14
CA PHE A 87 2.97 1.88 0.57
C PHE A 87 2.42 2.88 -0.45
N GLN A 88 1.30 3.53 -0.13
CA GLN A 88 0.77 4.67 -0.88
C GLN A 88 0.75 5.91 0.01
N PRO A 89 1.88 6.62 0.15
CA PRO A 89 1.96 7.79 1.02
C PRO A 89 1.06 8.93 0.52
N MET A 90 0.33 9.58 1.43
CA MET A 90 -0.56 10.70 1.12
C MET A 90 -0.26 11.89 2.04
N GLN A 91 -1.04 12.98 1.95
CA GLN A 91 -0.87 14.13 2.85
C GLN A 91 -1.06 13.74 4.33
N GLN A 92 -1.98 12.81 4.59
CA GLN A 92 -2.10 12.09 5.86
C GLN A 92 -1.64 10.64 5.67
N THR A 93 -1.60 9.85 6.74
CA THR A 93 -1.22 8.43 6.68
C THR A 93 -2.00 7.69 5.59
N GLY A 94 -1.28 7.23 4.57
CA GLY A 94 -1.87 6.46 3.48
C GLY A 94 -1.81 4.95 3.75
N PRO A 95 -2.43 4.11 2.90
CA PRO A 95 -2.46 2.67 3.15
C PRO A 95 -1.11 2.00 2.84
N PHE A 96 -0.82 0.93 3.58
CA PHE A 96 0.05 -0.16 3.16
C PHE A 96 -0.82 -1.33 2.71
N LEU A 97 -0.51 -1.90 1.55
CA LEU A 97 -1.31 -2.95 0.92
C LEU A 97 -0.43 -4.11 0.45
N VAL A 98 -0.96 -5.32 0.57
CA VAL A 98 -0.50 -6.55 -0.09
C VAL A 98 -1.63 -7.05 -0.98
N GLY A 99 -1.31 -7.46 -2.21
CA GLY A 99 -2.30 -7.95 -3.18
C GLY A 99 -1.79 -9.13 -4.00
N LEU A 100 -2.70 -10.06 -4.34
CA LEU A 100 -2.49 -11.17 -5.28
C LEU A 100 -3.77 -11.66 -5.96
#